data_AF-A0A528AU33-F1
#
_entry.id   AF-A0A528AU33-F1
#
_cell.length_a   1.000
_cell.length_b   1.000
_cell.length_c   1.000
_cell.angle_alpha   90.00
_cell.angle_beta   90.00
_cell.angle_gamma   90.00
#
_symmetry.space_group_name_H-M   'P 1'
#
loop_
_entity.id
_entity.type
_entity.pdbx_description
1 polymer ?
#
loop_
_entity_poly.entity_id
_entity_poly.type
_entity_poly.pdbx_seq_one_letter_code
_entity_poly.pdbx_strand_id
1 'polypeptide(L)'
;MNVAGQSTVFGRRKEPHTVIIARGNEIRHFTIRPWVAAFCGSALAAMAIGYLLATSYLVLRDDLIGATTARQARMQQAYEDRISALRAQVDRITSRQLLDQQLMETKVGELLDRQTQLSLRHGRLGPLLERAESDVGTPPATGAGASAMPDKRAEVTDAQPQPYAVASLGADPGAGDDARPFSLWSTRSDPLPSDTAADRADRLFVSINESLKAIESQQLTRITTLADNAYRNADAISQALEAAGLPVDGDFGESDAGGPLIPLDSSMTFDSKVRELDEALDALDRLKTEARRLPLANPAPGRSVTSPFGVRTDPLLGTAALHSGMDFRAPTGMPAKVTAPGVVVKAGWNGGYGR
;
A
#
# COMPACT_ATOMS: atom_id res chain seq x y z
N MET A 1 -62.95 97.38 59.91
CA MET A 1 -63.08 98.71 59.28
C MET A 1 -61.69 99.20 58.89
N ASN A 2 -61.58 99.88 57.75
CA ASN A 2 -60.37 100.51 57.19
C ASN A 2 -59.47 101.22 58.22
N VAL A 3 -58.16 101.30 57.96
CA VAL A 3 -57.50 102.50 57.40
C VAL A 3 -55.98 102.27 57.24
N ALA A 4 -55.47 102.84 56.16
CA ALA A 4 -54.08 102.94 55.73
C ALA A 4 -53.14 103.69 56.68
N GLY A 5 -51.83 103.49 56.51
CA GLY A 5 -50.80 104.35 57.12
C GLY A 5 -49.40 103.82 56.88
N GLN A 6 -48.64 104.50 56.03
CA GLN A 6 -47.28 104.19 55.60
C GLN A 6 -46.29 104.03 56.76
N SER A 7 -45.37 103.08 56.64
CA SER A 7 -44.06 103.14 57.30
C SER A 7 -43.04 102.39 56.45
N THR A 8 -41.88 102.99 56.18
CA THR A 8 -40.59 102.30 55.92
C THR A 8 -39.53 103.28 55.41
N VAL A 9 -38.84 103.97 56.32
CA VAL A 9 -37.46 104.41 56.07
C VAL A 9 -36.67 104.29 57.37
N PHE A 10 -35.99 103.17 57.57
CA PHE A 10 -34.83 103.07 58.46
C PHE A 10 -33.86 102.03 57.87
N GLY A 11 -33.09 102.45 56.87
CA GLY A 11 -31.91 101.72 56.45
C GLY A 11 -30.80 101.93 57.48
N ARG A 12 -30.57 100.96 58.37
CA ARG A 12 -29.34 100.90 59.17
C ARG A 12 -28.15 100.82 58.22
N ARG A 13 -27.41 101.91 58.04
CA ARG A 13 -26.10 101.89 57.36
C ARG A 13 -25.15 101.06 58.23
N LYS A 14 -24.74 99.88 57.75
CA LYS A 14 -23.64 99.11 58.33
C LYS A 14 -22.37 99.97 58.25
N GLU A 15 -21.78 100.25 59.40
CA GLU A 15 -20.52 100.98 59.49
C GLU A 15 -19.39 100.18 58.78
N PRO A 16 -18.55 100.84 57.97
CA PRO A 16 -17.50 100.17 57.22
C PRO A 16 -16.46 99.58 58.20
N HIS A 17 -16.13 98.31 58.02
CA HIS A 17 -15.11 97.65 58.83
C HIS A 17 -13.75 98.31 58.53
N THR A 18 -13.10 98.81 59.57
CA THR A 18 -11.82 99.53 59.50
C THR A 18 -10.73 98.65 60.10
N VAL A 19 -9.72 98.32 59.29
CA VAL A 19 -8.57 97.53 59.73
C VAL A 19 -7.39 98.48 59.93
N ILE A 20 -6.79 98.45 61.11
CA ILE A 20 -5.68 99.31 61.51
C ILE A 20 -4.43 98.44 61.63
N ILE A 21 -3.41 98.72 60.81
CA ILE A 21 -2.11 98.04 60.88
C ILE A 21 -1.08 99.10 61.31
N ALA A 22 -0.46 98.89 62.46
CA ALA A 22 0.60 99.75 62.98
C ALA A 22 1.96 99.08 62.77
N ARG A 23 2.90 99.77 62.11
CA ARG A 23 4.30 99.32 61.99
C ARG A 23 5.23 100.49 62.29
N GLY A 24 5.84 100.49 63.47
CA GLY A 24 6.68 101.60 63.93
C GLY A 24 5.87 102.90 64.10
N ASN A 25 6.42 104.03 63.63
CA ASN A 25 5.80 105.36 63.79
C ASN A 25 4.78 105.74 62.70
N GLU A 26 4.47 104.86 61.74
CA GLU A 26 3.46 105.12 60.72
C GLU A 26 2.19 104.30 60.95
N ILE A 27 1.05 105.00 61.08
CA ILE A 27 -0.28 104.39 61.18
C ILE A 27 -1.03 104.69 59.89
N ARG A 28 -1.31 103.65 59.10
CA ARG A 28 -2.19 103.73 57.93
C ARG A 28 -3.51 103.03 58.24
N HIS A 29 -4.62 103.74 58.05
CA HIS A 29 -5.97 103.18 58.15
C HIS A 29 -6.56 103.02 56.75
N PHE A 30 -7.21 101.89 56.49
CA PHE A 30 -7.88 101.63 55.21
C PHE A 30 -9.33 101.26 55.48
N THR A 31 -10.26 101.96 54.82
CA THR A 31 -11.70 101.70 54.94
C THR A 31 -12.14 100.73 53.86
N ILE A 32 -12.57 99.53 54.24
CA ILE A 32 -13.06 98.54 53.27
C ILE A 32 -14.54 98.80 53.04
N ARG A 33 -14.89 99.28 51.83
CA ARG A 33 -16.29 99.45 51.41
C ARG A 33 -16.94 98.06 51.24
N PRO A 34 -18.19 97.83 51.67
CA PRO A 34 -18.85 96.52 51.59
C PRO A 34 -18.83 95.89 50.18
N TRP A 35 -18.90 96.73 49.14
CA TRP A 35 -18.85 96.28 47.74
C TRP A 35 -17.48 95.72 47.33
N VAL A 36 -16.38 96.25 47.89
CA VAL A 36 -15.02 95.77 47.59
C VAL A 36 -14.81 94.39 48.23
N ALA A 37 -15.31 94.19 49.45
CA ALA A 37 -15.27 92.89 50.11
C ALA A 37 -16.10 91.84 49.37
N ALA A 38 -17.29 92.21 48.87
CA ALA A 38 -18.12 91.32 48.05
C ALA A 38 -17.44 90.97 46.71
N PHE A 39 -16.79 91.94 46.05
CA PHE A 39 -16.05 91.71 44.82
C PHE A 39 -14.83 90.79 45.04
N CYS A 40 -14.02 91.06 46.07
CA CYS A 40 -12.86 90.23 46.39
C CYS A 40 -13.28 88.81 46.82
N GLY A 41 -14.36 88.68 47.60
CA GLY A 41 -14.93 87.39 47.98
C GLY A 41 -15.45 86.60 46.77
N SER A 42 -16.13 87.28 45.83
CA SER A 42 -16.57 86.67 44.57
C SER A 42 -15.39 86.25 43.69
N ALA A 43 -14.35 87.08 43.59
CA ALA A 43 -13.14 86.75 42.84
C ALA A 43 -12.40 85.55 43.44
N LEU A 44 -12.27 85.47 44.77
CA LEU A 44 -11.70 84.31 45.46
C LEU A 44 -12.56 83.05 45.27
N ALA A 45 -13.90 83.18 45.35
CA ALA A 45 -14.80 82.07 45.11
C ALA A 45 -14.71 81.56 43.66
N ALA A 46 -14.64 82.47 42.67
CA ALA A 46 -14.44 82.11 41.27
C ALA A 46 -13.09 81.40 41.04
N MET A 47 -12.02 81.86 41.70
CA MET A 47 -10.71 81.23 41.63
C MET A 47 -10.71 79.83 42.27
N ALA A 48 -11.37 79.67 43.42
CA ALA A 48 -11.52 78.38 44.10
C ALA A 48 -12.35 77.38 43.26
N ILE A 49 -13.45 77.84 42.67
CA ILE A 49 -14.28 77.03 41.74
C ILE A 49 -13.45 76.65 40.51
N GLY A 50 -12.71 77.60 39.92
CA GLY A 50 -11.81 77.33 38.80
C GLY A 50 -10.74 76.29 39.13
N TYR A 51 -10.14 76.39 40.32
CA TYR A 51 -9.16 75.41 40.81
C TYR A 51 -9.77 74.01 40.98
N LEU A 52 -10.97 73.91 41.57
CA LEU A 52 -11.68 72.64 41.73
C LEU A 52 -12.08 72.03 40.38
N LEU A 53 -12.59 72.84 39.44
CA LEU A 53 -12.93 72.39 38.10
C LEU A 53 -11.70 71.92 37.31
N ALA A 54 -10.58 72.66 37.40
CA ALA A 54 -9.34 72.27 36.74
C ALA A 54 -8.79 70.95 37.30
N THR A 55 -8.80 70.79 38.63
CA THR A 55 -8.37 69.54 39.29
C THR A 55 -9.28 68.39 38.90
N SER A 56 -10.60 68.59 38.90
CA SER A 56 -11.57 67.58 38.48
C SER A 56 -11.39 67.19 37.02
N TYR A 57 -11.10 68.14 36.12
CA TYR A 57 -10.84 67.86 34.71
C TYR A 57 -9.56 67.05 34.51
N LEU A 58 -8.47 67.38 35.20
CA LEU A 58 -7.21 66.67 35.09
C LEU A 58 -7.32 65.22 35.56
N VAL A 59 -7.98 64.97 36.71
CA VAL A 59 -8.21 63.60 37.20
C VAL A 59 -9.07 62.81 36.22
N LEU A 60 -10.18 63.39 35.74
CA LEU A 60 -11.05 62.71 34.77
C LEU A 60 -10.35 62.45 33.43
N ARG A 61 -9.48 63.37 33.00
CA ARG A 61 -8.66 63.23 31.80
C ARG A 61 -7.63 62.11 31.97
N ASP A 62 -6.91 62.08 33.08
CA ASP A 62 -5.87 61.09 33.33
C ASP A 62 -6.48 59.68 33.48
N ASP A 63 -7.65 59.56 34.12
CA ASP A 63 -8.41 58.31 34.18
C ASP A 63 -8.90 57.85 32.79
N LEU A 64 -9.39 58.78 31.95
CA LEU A 64 -9.84 58.47 30.59
C LEU A 64 -8.68 58.05 29.67
N ILE A 65 -7.54 58.76 29.75
CA ILE A 65 -6.34 58.44 28.98
C ILE A 65 -5.75 57.12 29.48
N GLY A 66 -5.71 56.89 30.79
CA GLY A 66 -5.29 55.63 31.40
C GLY A 66 -6.18 54.45 30.98
N ALA A 67 -7.50 54.63 30.97
CA ALA A 67 -8.44 53.59 30.57
C ALA A 67 -8.33 53.24 29.07
N THR A 68 -8.15 54.22 28.20
CA THR A 68 -8.02 54.01 26.75
C THR A 68 -6.68 53.38 26.37
N THR A 69 -5.58 53.86 26.95
CA THR A 69 -4.25 53.25 26.77
C THR A 69 -4.19 51.82 27.33
N ALA A 70 -4.78 51.56 28.50
CA ALA A 70 -4.89 50.21 29.04
C ALA A 70 -5.74 49.29 28.15
N ARG A 71 -6.82 49.81 27.56
CA ARG A 71 -7.63 49.05 26.58
C ARG A 71 -6.85 48.75 25.31
N GLN A 72 -6.09 49.71 24.78
CA GLN A 72 -5.23 49.49 23.62
C GLN A 72 -4.14 48.45 23.91
N ALA A 73 -3.48 48.53 25.08
CA ALA A 73 -2.48 47.57 25.51
C ALA A 73 -3.05 46.14 25.61
N ARG A 74 -4.25 45.98 26.21
CA ARG A 74 -4.93 44.67 26.26
C ARG A 74 -5.30 44.15 24.87
N MET A 75 -5.72 45.03 23.96
CA MET A 75 -6.03 44.64 22.59
C MET A 75 -4.79 44.21 21.82
N GLN A 76 -3.70 44.96 21.97
CA GLN A 76 -2.42 44.59 21.38
C GLN A 76 -1.93 43.23 21.91
N GLN A 77 -1.96 43.01 23.22
CA GLN A 77 -1.62 41.72 23.82
C GLN A 77 -2.49 40.58 23.28
N ALA A 78 -3.81 40.78 23.19
CA ALA A 78 -4.70 39.77 22.61
C ALA A 78 -4.41 39.48 21.12
N TYR A 79 -3.97 40.48 20.36
CA TYR A 79 -3.54 40.28 18.97
C TYR A 79 -2.19 39.54 18.90
N GLU A 80 -1.22 39.91 19.72
CA GLU A 80 0.09 39.24 19.82
C GLU A 80 -0.09 37.77 20.20
N ASP A 81 -0.94 37.48 21.20
CA ASP A 81 -1.28 36.12 21.62
C ASP A 81 -1.92 35.35 20.47
N ARG A 82 -2.89 35.94 19.74
CA ARG A 82 -3.55 35.28 18.61
C ARG A 82 -2.59 35.03 17.44
N ILE A 83 -1.68 35.96 17.15
CA ILE A 83 -0.64 35.79 16.13
C ILE A 83 0.30 34.64 16.55
N SER A 84 0.72 34.59 17.81
CA SER A 84 1.58 33.52 18.32
C SER A 84 0.89 32.15 18.23
N ALA A 85 -0.40 32.08 18.56
CA ALA A 85 -1.19 30.86 18.48
C ALA A 85 -1.38 30.39 17.03
N LEU A 86 -1.68 31.31 16.10
CA LEU A 86 -1.79 30.99 14.67
C LEU A 86 -0.45 30.53 14.10
N ARG A 87 0.65 31.17 14.46
CA ARG A 87 2.00 30.77 14.04
C ARG A 87 2.34 29.37 14.56
N ALA A 88 2.08 29.10 15.83
CA ALA A 88 2.28 27.77 16.42
C ALA A 88 1.40 26.70 15.74
N GLN A 89 0.18 27.04 15.33
CA GLN A 89 -0.68 26.13 14.56
C GLN A 89 -0.11 25.85 13.17
N VAL A 90 0.37 26.87 12.46
CA VAL A 90 1.01 26.70 11.15
C VAL A 90 2.29 25.86 11.27
N ASP A 91 3.15 26.15 12.23
CA ASP A 91 4.38 25.38 12.49
C ASP A 91 4.06 23.91 12.83
N ARG A 92 2.97 23.68 13.59
CA ARG A 92 2.50 22.32 13.90
C ARG A 92 1.94 21.58 12.68
N ILE A 93 1.19 22.27 11.80
CA ILE A 93 0.62 21.65 10.60
C ILE A 93 1.74 21.35 9.58
N THR A 94 2.62 22.32 9.35
CA THR A 94 3.76 22.17 8.43
C THR A 94 4.72 21.07 8.89
N SER A 95 5.06 21.00 10.18
CA SER A 95 5.89 19.91 10.71
C SER A 95 5.24 18.53 10.54
N ARG A 96 3.94 18.39 10.81
CA ARG A 96 3.20 17.14 10.55
C ARG A 96 3.21 16.76 9.07
N GLN A 97 2.94 17.72 8.20
CA GLN A 97 2.92 17.48 6.75
C GLN A 97 4.30 17.04 6.23
N LEU A 98 5.39 17.65 6.71
CA LEU A 98 6.75 17.26 6.34
C LEU A 98 7.10 15.85 6.83
N LEU A 99 6.71 15.49 8.06
CA LEU A 99 6.92 14.14 8.60
C LEU A 99 6.11 13.10 7.81
N ASP A 100 4.84 13.38 7.52
CA ASP A 100 3.99 12.50 6.72
C ASP A 100 4.56 12.30 5.31
N GLN A 101 5.10 13.37 4.70
CA GLN A 101 5.77 13.28 3.40
C GLN A 101 7.04 12.40 3.47
N GLN A 102 7.90 12.59 4.47
CA GLN A 102 9.12 11.77 4.61
C GLN A 102 8.79 10.29 4.84
N LEU A 103 7.76 10.00 5.65
CA LEU A 103 7.28 8.64 5.86
C LEU A 103 6.72 8.04 4.57
N MET A 104 5.96 8.82 3.81
CA MET A 104 5.43 8.42 2.51
C MET A 104 6.55 8.09 1.53
N GLU A 105 7.55 8.97 1.39
CA GLU A 105 8.70 8.76 0.51
C GLU A 105 9.47 7.49 0.88
N THR A 106 9.66 7.25 2.18
CA THR A 106 10.31 6.03 2.69
C THR A 106 9.49 4.78 2.34
N LYS A 107 8.18 4.78 2.60
CA LYS A 107 7.29 3.65 2.27
C LYS A 107 7.24 3.38 0.77
N VAL A 108 7.19 4.43 -0.06
CA VAL A 108 7.21 4.29 -1.53
C VAL A 108 8.53 3.71 -2.00
N GLY A 109 9.66 4.18 -1.45
CA GLY A 109 10.99 3.62 -1.72
C GLY A 109 11.05 2.13 -1.43
N GLU A 110 10.60 1.71 -0.25
CA GLU A 110 10.57 0.29 0.14
C GLU A 110 9.69 -0.55 -0.80
N LEU A 111 8.51 -0.03 -1.21
CA LEU A 111 7.65 -0.72 -2.17
C LEU A 111 8.29 -0.85 -3.55
N LEU A 112 8.98 0.19 -4.03
CA LEU A 112 9.68 0.16 -5.30
C LEU A 112 10.85 -0.83 -5.26
N ASP A 113 11.62 -0.84 -4.18
CA ASP A 113 12.70 -1.80 -3.97
C ASP A 113 12.15 -3.23 -3.95
N ARG A 114 11.03 -3.47 -3.26
CA ARG A 114 10.39 -4.78 -3.26
C ARG A 114 9.86 -5.19 -4.65
N GLN A 115 9.26 -4.26 -5.38
CA GLN A 115 8.75 -4.51 -6.73
C GLN A 115 9.91 -4.82 -7.70
N THR A 116 11.03 -4.10 -7.62
CA THR A 116 12.20 -4.35 -8.46
C THR A 116 12.82 -5.72 -8.15
N GLN A 117 12.96 -6.07 -6.87
CA GLN A 117 13.40 -7.41 -6.46
C GLN A 117 12.47 -8.51 -6.99
N LEU A 118 11.15 -8.34 -6.86
CA LEU A 118 10.17 -9.29 -7.37
C LEU A 118 10.24 -9.43 -8.91
N SER A 119 10.43 -8.32 -9.62
CA SER A 119 10.60 -8.31 -11.08
C SER A 119 11.88 -9.02 -11.52
N LEU A 120 13.00 -8.78 -10.83
CA LEU A 120 14.27 -9.49 -11.08
C LEU A 120 14.13 -11.00 -10.83
N ARG A 121 13.47 -11.39 -9.73
CA ARG A 121 13.16 -12.79 -9.43
C ARG A 121 12.28 -13.41 -10.52
N HIS A 122 11.23 -12.72 -10.93
CA HIS A 122 10.35 -13.19 -11.99
C HIS A 122 11.10 -13.42 -13.32
N GLY A 123 12.00 -12.51 -13.69
CA GLY A 123 12.84 -12.67 -14.89
C GLY A 123 13.73 -13.91 -14.85
N ARG A 124 14.25 -14.27 -13.67
CA ARG A 124 15.04 -15.52 -13.48
C ARG A 124 14.18 -16.78 -13.54
N LEU A 125 12.93 -16.71 -13.06
CA LEU A 125 12.02 -17.86 -13.06
C LEU A 125 11.47 -18.22 -14.44
N GLY A 126 11.34 -17.25 -15.35
CA GLY A 126 10.72 -17.46 -16.66
C GLY A 126 11.23 -18.70 -17.39
N PRO A 127 12.56 -18.83 -17.64
CA PRO A 127 13.12 -19.99 -18.33
C PRO A 127 12.92 -21.31 -17.58
N LEU A 128 13.01 -21.29 -16.23
CA LEU A 128 12.83 -22.50 -15.41
C LEU A 128 11.37 -22.97 -15.39
N LEU A 129 10.43 -22.03 -15.35
CA LEU A 129 9.00 -22.33 -15.45
C LEU A 129 8.64 -22.90 -16.81
N GLU A 130 9.16 -22.32 -17.89
CA GLU A 130 8.95 -22.82 -19.25
C GLU A 130 9.52 -24.24 -19.42
N ARG A 131 10.74 -24.48 -18.90
CA ARG A 131 11.34 -25.81 -18.85
C ARG A 131 10.48 -26.79 -18.04
N ALA A 132 10.08 -26.40 -16.83
CA ALA A 132 9.27 -27.25 -15.95
C ALA A 132 7.91 -27.60 -16.58
N GLU A 133 7.23 -26.64 -17.21
CA GLU A 133 5.96 -26.89 -17.90
C GLU A 133 6.13 -27.87 -19.07
N SER A 134 7.26 -27.81 -19.78
CA SER A 134 7.57 -28.74 -20.87
C SER A 134 7.91 -30.16 -20.38
N ASP A 135 8.59 -30.29 -19.24
CA ASP A 135 9.18 -31.55 -18.80
C ASP A 135 8.33 -32.34 -17.81
N VAL A 136 7.67 -31.63 -16.90
CA VAL A 136 6.80 -32.20 -15.86
C VAL A 136 5.36 -32.32 -16.39
N GLY A 137 5.01 -31.55 -17.42
CA GLY A 137 3.64 -31.39 -17.89
C GLY A 137 2.80 -30.58 -16.91
N THR A 138 1.76 -29.93 -17.41
CA THR A 138 0.78 -29.27 -16.54
C THR A 138 0.17 -30.33 -15.61
N PRO A 139 0.12 -30.12 -14.28
CA PRO A 139 -0.50 -31.09 -13.39
C PRO A 139 -1.91 -31.43 -13.90
N PRO A 140 -2.37 -32.69 -13.82
CA PRO A 140 -3.76 -32.99 -14.10
C PRO A 140 -4.58 -32.11 -13.19
N ALA A 141 -5.45 -31.27 -13.79
CA ALA A 141 -6.36 -30.40 -13.08
C ALA A 141 -7.10 -31.24 -12.05
N THR A 142 -6.64 -31.20 -10.80
CA THR A 142 -7.28 -31.92 -9.72
C THR A 142 -8.55 -31.14 -9.48
N GLY A 143 -9.69 -31.79 -9.78
CA GLY A 143 -10.99 -31.15 -9.88
C GLY A 143 -11.29 -30.23 -8.69
N ALA A 144 -11.30 -28.94 -8.97
CA ALA A 144 -12.16 -27.98 -8.31
C ALA A 144 -12.94 -27.31 -9.43
N GLY A 145 -14.24 -27.58 -9.49
CA GLY A 145 -15.13 -26.91 -10.42
C GLY A 145 -15.07 -25.41 -10.18
N ALA A 146 -14.36 -24.69 -11.05
CA ALA A 146 -14.54 -23.27 -11.24
C ALA A 146 -15.37 -23.11 -12.50
N SER A 147 -16.58 -22.64 -12.28
CA SER A 147 -17.68 -22.46 -13.21
C SER A 147 -17.22 -21.97 -14.58
N ALA A 148 -17.79 -22.59 -15.62
CA ALA A 148 -17.83 -22.02 -16.96
C ALA A 148 -18.17 -20.52 -16.87
N MET A 149 -17.32 -19.68 -17.47
CA MET A 149 -17.67 -18.29 -17.74
C MET A 149 -19.09 -18.27 -18.34
N PRO A 150 -20.03 -17.47 -17.80
CA PRO A 150 -21.29 -17.29 -18.48
C PRO A 150 -21.00 -16.56 -19.79
N ASP A 151 -21.17 -17.27 -20.89
CA ASP A 151 -21.22 -16.72 -22.25
C ASP A 151 -22.42 -15.77 -22.32
N LYS A 152 -22.20 -14.51 -21.92
CA LYS A 152 -23.18 -13.43 -22.05
C LYS A 152 -23.15 -12.94 -23.50
N ARG A 153 -23.69 -13.77 -24.40
CA ARG A 153 -24.15 -13.30 -25.70
C ARG A 153 -25.37 -12.41 -25.43
N ALA A 154 -25.20 -11.10 -25.63
CA ALA A 154 -26.28 -10.13 -25.46
C ALA A 154 -27.41 -10.43 -26.45
N GLU A 155 -28.55 -10.90 -25.96
CA GLU A 155 -29.83 -10.77 -26.65
C GLU A 155 -30.24 -9.29 -26.61
N VAL A 156 -30.48 -8.72 -27.79
CA VAL A 156 -31.04 -7.38 -27.94
C VAL A 156 -32.51 -7.48 -27.58
N THR A 157 -32.93 -6.82 -26.51
CA THR A 157 -34.35 -6.57 -26.23
C THR A 157 -34.54 -5.10 -25.90
N ASP A 158 -35.38 -4.44 -26.70
CA ASP A 158 -35.75 -3.04 -26.60
C ASP A 158 -36.44 -2.72 -25.27
N ALA A 159 -35.86 -1.79 -24.49
CA ALA A 159 -36.60 -0.95 -23.54
C ALA A 159 -35.77 0.28 -23.10
N GLN A 160 -36.43 1.44 -23.16
CA GLN A 160 -36.02 2.83 -22.90
C GLN A 160 -35.12 3.18 -21.67
N PRO A 161 -34.55 4.40 -21.64
CA PRO A 161 -33.27 4.71 -21.01
C PRO A 161 -33.40 5.25 -19.57
N GLN A 162 -32.41 4.91 -18.72
CA GLN A 162 -32.11 5.65 -17.49
C GLN A 162 -30.82 6.47 -17.68
N PRO A 163 -30.75 7.69 -17.12
CA PRO A 163 -29.79 8.70 -17.51
C PRO A 163 -28.38 8.35 -17.03
N TYR A 164 -27.51 8.06 -17.98
CA TYR A 164 -26.06 8.02 -17.80
C TYR A 164 -25.55 9.47 -17.71
N ALA A 165 -24.99 9.83 -16.57
CA ALA A 165 -24.09 10.98 -16.47
C ALA A 165 -22.84 10.65 -17.29
N VAL A 166 -22.70 11.37 -18.40
CA VAL A 166 -21.60 11.27 -19.36
C VAL A 166 -20.29 11.74 -18.73
N ALA A 167 -19.26 10.98 -19.06
CA ALA A 167 -17.85 11.19 -18.76
C ALA A 167 -17.30 12.57 -19.18
N SER A 168 -16.19 12.97 -18.54
CA SER A 168 -15.02 13.52 -19.24
C SER A 168 -13.82 13.57 -18.27
N LEU A 169 -12.54 13.39 -18.64
CA LEU A 169 -11.86 12.88 -19.84
C LEU A 169 -10.37 12.81 -19.44
N GLY A 170 -9.61 11.83 -19.95
CA GLY A 170 -8.15 11.88 -19.86
C GLY A 170 -7.41 10.56 -20.00
N ALA A 171 -7.81 9.65 -20.88
CA ALA A 171 -6.96 8.56 -21.33
C ALA A 171 -7.26 8.23 -22.80
N ASP A 172 -6.17 8.18 -23.56
CA ASP A 172 -6.04 8.06 -25.01
C ASP A 172 -6.62 6.73 -25.57
N PRO A 173 -7.53 6.74 -26.57
CA PRO A 173 -8.19 5.55 -27.10
C PRO A 173 -7.43 4.94 -28.31
N GLY A 174 -6.15 4.57 -28.11
CA GLY A 174 -5.32 4.05 -29.20
C GLY A 174 -4.41 2.86 -28.87
N ALA A 175 -4.32 2.40 -27.63
CA ALA A 175 -3.43 1.29 -27.26
C ALA A 175 -4.22 -0.03 -27.16
N GLY A 176 -3.88 -0.99 -28.04
CA GLY A 176 -4.48 -2.32 -28.11
C GLY A 176 -4.41 -3.11 -26.79
N ASP A 177 -5.38 -4.02 -26.66
CA ASP A 177 -5.83 -4.70 -25.44
C ASP A 177 -4.88 -5.82 -24.93
N ASP A 178 -3.65 -5.91 -25.44
CA ASP A 178 -2.78 -7.09 -25.24
C ASP A 178 -1.57 -6.89 -24.32
N ALA A 179 -1.48 -5.78 -23.56
CA ALA A 179 -0.27 -5.52 -22.77
C ALA A 179 -0.50 -4.89 -21.39
N ARG A 180 -1.42 -5.43 -20.57
CA ARG A 180 -1.40 -5.16 -19.11
C ARG A 180 -1.78 -6.40 -18.30
N PRO A 181 -0.83 -7.33 -18.01
CA PRO A 181 -1.04 -8.40 -17.04
C PRO A 181 -1.26 -7.89 -15.59
N PHE A 182 -1.36 -6.56 -15.43
CA PHE A 182 -1.43 -5.85 -14.16
C PHE A 182 -2.74 -5.05 -13.92
N SER A 183 -3.77 -5.18 -14.78
CA SER A 183 -5.04 -4.43 -14.66
C SER A 183 -6.09 -5.08 -13.73
N LEU A 184 -5.82 -6.27 -13.18
CA LEU A 184 -6.76 -7.03 -12.34
C LEU A 184 -6.72 -6.65 -10.86
N TRP A 185 -5.76 -5.83 -10.39
CA TRP A 185 -5.81 -5.34 -9.01
C TRP A 185 -6.57 -4.03 -8.94
N SER A 186 -7.79 -4.13 -8.43
CA SER A 186 -8.60 -3.00 -8.03
C SER A 186 -7.90 -2.23 -6.91
N THR A 187 -7.09 -1.23 -7.27
CA THR A 187 -6.65 -0.16 -6.37
C THR A 187 -7.80 0.80 -5.99
N ARG A 188 -9.03 0.51 -6.44
CA ARG A 188 -10.25 1.18 -6.00
C ARG A 188 -10.57 0.76 -4.57
N SER A 189 -9.94 1.44 -3.63
CA SER A 189 -10.50 1.60 -2.30
C SER A 189 -11.68 2.57 -2.44
N ASP A 190 -12.91 2.08 -2.26
CA ASP A 190 -14.09 2.96 -2.22
C ASP A 190 -13.90 3.98 -1.08
N PRO A 191 -13.93 5.29 -1.38
CA PRO A 191 -13.70 6.30 -0.36
C PRO A 191 -14.87 6.33 0.62
N LEU A 192 -14.57 6.15 1.90
CA LEU A 192 -15.56 6.42 2.95
C LEU A 192 -15.70 7.94 3.10
N PRO A 193 -16.90 8.46 3.44
CA PRO A 193 -17.18 9.89 3.48
C PRO A 193 -16.29 10.72 4.42
N SER A 194 -15.57 10.06 5.34
CA SER A 194 -14.71 10.68 6.36
C SER A 194 -13.21 10.46 6.14
N ASP A 195 -12.78 9.80 5.06
CA ASP A 195 -11.37 9.45 4.89
C ASP A 195 -10.52 10.69 4.55
N THR A 196 -9.46 10.92 5.32
CA THR A 196 -8.44 11.89 4.96
C THR A 196 -7.58 11.36 3.79
N ALA A 197 -6.80 12.25 3.15
CA ALA A 197 -5.86 11.82 2.11
C ALA A 197 -4.81 10.83 2.63
N ALA A 198 -4.41 10.97 3.90
CA ALA A 198 -3.48 10.06 4.57
C ALA A 198 -4.12 8.66 4.76
N ASP A 199 -5.37 8.59 5.21
CA ASP A 199 -6.07 7.31 5.41
C ASP A 199 -6.21 6.52 4.10
N ARG A 200 -6.47 7.21 2.99
CA ARG A 200 -6.52 6.59 1.65
C ARG A 200 -5.15 6.06 1.22
N ALA A 201 -4.10 6.85 1.43
CA ALA A 201 -2.74 6.43 1.12
C ALA A 201 -2.38 5.17 1.89
N ASP A 202 -2.60 5.14 3.21
CA ASP A 202 -2.27 4.00 4.06
C ASP A 202 -3.01 2.72 3.63
N ARG A 203 -4.30 2.79 3.28
CA ARG A 203 -5.02 1.62 2.74
C ARG A 203 -4.43 1.12 1.42
N LEU A 204 -4.03 2.03 0.53
CA LEU A 204 -3.35 1.65 -0.71
C LEU A 204 -2.03 0.94 -0.42
N PHE A 205 -1.19 1.44 0.50
CA PHE A 205 0.03 0.74 0.91
C PHE A 205 -0.24 -0.66 1.44
N VAL A 206 -1.24 -0.80 2.32
CA VAL A 206 -1.61 -2.11 2.88
C VAL A 206 -2.02 -3.07 1.76
N SER A 207 -2.91 -2.63 0.86
CA SER A 207 -3.36 -3.46 -0.27
C SER A 207 -2.23 -3.86 -1.22
N ILE A 208 -1.31 -2.94 -1.54
CA ILE A 208 -0.16 -3.22 -2.39
C ILE A 208 0.78 -4.20 -1.70
N ASN A 209 1.10 -3.97 -0.43
CA ASN A 209 1.96 -4.87 0.34
C ASN A 209 1.35 -6.28 0.48
N GLU A 210 0.04 -6.37 0.72
CA GLU A 210 -0.69 -7.65 0.74
C GLU A 210 -0.64 -8.34 -0.62
N SER A 211 -0.84 -7.59 -1.71
CA SER A 211 -0.75 -8.14 -3.07
C SER A 211 0.65 -8.65 -3.41
N LEU A 212 1.70 -7.91 -3.07
CA LEU A 212 3.10 -8.31 -3.28
C LEU A 212 3.43 -9.57 -2.47
N LYS A 213 2.97 -9.64 -1.22
CA LYS A 213 3.15 -10.82 -0.36
C LYS A 213 2.40 -12.03 -0.91
N ALA A 214 1.19 -11.84 -1.43
CA ALA A 214 0.42 -12.91 -2.05
C ALA A 214 1.14 -13.48 -3.30
N ILE A 215 1.66 -12.59 -4.16
CA ILE A 215 2.44 -13.00 -5.34
C ILE A 215 3.69 -13.78 -4.93
N GLU A 216 4.44 -13.30 -3.95
CA GLU A 216 5.64 -13.99 -3.44
C GLU A 216 5.33 -15.39 -2.89
N SER A 217 4.27 -15.51 -2.07
CA SER A 217 3.83 -16.80 -1.54
C SER A 217 3.36 -17.76 -2.64
N GLN A 218 2.64 -17.24 -3.64
CA GLN A 218 2.16 -18.04 -4.77
C GLN A 218 3.34 -18.54 -5.62
N GLN A 219 4.34 -17.70 -5.87
CA GLN A 219 5.55 -18.09 -6.61
C GLN A 219 6.32 -19.20 -5.88
N LEU A 220 6.55 -19.06 -4.57
CA LEU A 220 7.23 -20.09 -3.76
C LEU A 220 6.47 -21.42 -3.77
N THR A 221 5.15 -21.37 -3.63
CA THR A 221 4.29 -22.56 -3.68
C THR A 221 4.38 -23.24 -5.03
N ARG A 222 4.36 -22.46 -6.12
CA ARG A 222 4.46 -23.00 -7.49
C ARG A 222 5.81 -23.66 -7.74
N ILE A 223 6.91 -23.03 -7.33
CA ILE A 223 8.28 -23.60 -7.46
C ILE A 223 8.38 -24.92 -6.70
N THR A 224 7.93 -24.94 -5.45
CA THR A 224 7.97 -26.15 -4.61
C THR A 224 7.13 -27.27 -5.23
N THR A 225 5.92 -26.95 -5.71
CA THR A 225 5.03 -27.94 -6.36
C THR A 225 5.66 -28.49 -7.64
N LEU A 226 6.35 -27.66 -8.44
CA LEU A 226 7.03 -28.12 -9.65
C LEU A 226 8.22 -29.02 -9.32
N ALA A 227 9.01 -28.68 -8.31
CA ALA A 227 10.14 -29.49 -7.84
C ALA A 227 9.65 -30.86 -7.34
N ASP A 228 8.62 -30.88 -6.49
CA ASP A 228 8.00 -32.12 -5.99
C ASP A 228 7.49 -33.01 -7.13
N ASN A 229 6.81 -32.41 -8.12
CA ASN A 229 6.31 -33.16 -9.26
C ASN A 229 7.45 -33.68 -10.15
N ALA A 230 8.54 -32.92 -10.32
CA ALA A 230 9.71 -33.37 -11.06
C ALA A 230 10.36 -34.59 -10.37
N TYR A 231 10.57 -34.54 -9.05
CA TYR A 231 11.09 -35.68 -8.29
C TYR A 231 10.15 -36.89 -8.35
N ARG A 232 8.85 -36.71 -8.13
CA ARG A 232 7.88 -37.82 -8.24
C ARG A 232 7.87 -38.47 -9.61
N ASN A 233 7.97 -37.67 -10.67
CA ASN A 233 8.05 -38.18 -12.04
C ASN A 233 9.36 -38.93 -12.26
N ALA A 234 10.48 -38.44 -11.74
CA ALA A 234 11.76 -39.11 -11.81
C ALA A 234 11.72 -40.46 -11.07
N ASP A 235 11.23 -40.48 -9.84
CA ASP A 235 11.06 -41.71 -9.04
C ASP A 235 10.16 -42.73 -9.75
N ALA A 236 9.04 -42.28 -10.34
CA ALA A 236 8.14 -43.15 -11.07
C ALA A 236 8.81 -43.80 -12.30
N ILE A 237 9.64 -43.03 -13.02
CA ILE A 237 10.42 -43.58 -14.15
C ILE A 237 11.47 -44.56 -13.62
N SER A 238 12.20 -44.21 -12.55
CA SER A 238 13.22 -45.06 -11.95
C SER A 238 12.65 -46.41 -11.53
N GLN A 239 11.55 -46.40 -10.76
CA GLN A 239 10.88 -47.61 -10.30
C GLN A 239 10.34 -48.46 -11.48
N ALA A 240 9.85 -47.82 -12.55
CA ALA A 240 9.40 -48.55 -13.73
C ALA A 240 10.56 -49.23 -14.49
N LEU A 241 11.72 -48.58 -14.56
CA LEU A 241 12.93 -49.15 -15.16
C LEU A 241 13.49 -50.31 -14.32
N GLU A 242 13.55 -50.15 -12.99
CA GLU A 242 13.96 -51.20 -12.07
C GLU A 242 13.03 -52.42 -12.14
N ALA A 243 11.70 -52.20 -12.18
CA ALA A 243 10.71 -53.26 -12.34
C ALA A 243 10.85 -53.99 -13.70
N ALA A 244 11.34 -53.31 -14.73
CA ALA A 244 11.67 -53.91 -16.02
C ALA A 244 13.05 -54.61 -16.05
N GLY A 245 13.79 -54.58 -14.93
CA GLY A 245 15.14 -55.16 -14.82
C GLY A 245 16.20 -54.39 -15.62
N LEU A 246 15.95 -53.12 -15.91
CA LEU A 246 16.87 -52.24 -16.63
C LEU A 246 17.76 -51.49 -15.63
N PRO A 247 19.06 -51.30 -15.92
CA PRO A 247 19.95 -50.60 -15.02
C PRO A 247 19.52 -49.13 -14.91
N VAL A 248 19.38 -48.66 -13.66
CA VAL A 248 19.26 -47.25 -13.33
C VAL A 248 20.48 -46.92 -12.49
N ASP A 249 21.30 -45.96 -12.94
CA ASP A 249 22.41 -45.49 -12.12
C ASP A 249 21.82 -44.73 -10.92
N GLY A 250 21.69 -45.41 -9.78
CA GLY A 250 20.92 -44.96 -8.61
C GLY A 250 21.54 -43.83 -7.78
N ASP A 251 22.50 -43.08 -8.32
CA ASP A 251 23.26 -42.08 -7.56
C ASP A 251 22.79 -40.65 -7.87
N PHE A 252 21.48 -40.42 -7.72
CA PHE A 252 20.85 -39.12 -7.99
C PHE A 252 20.56 -38.29 -6.73
N GLY A 253 21.27 -38.53 -5.63
CA GLY A 253 21.03 -37.74 -4.42
C GLY A 253 21.69 -38.23 -3.14
N GLU A 254 22.99 -38.54 -3.16
CA GLU A 254 23.72 -38.65 -1.90
C GLU A 254 23.81 -37.25 -1.24
N SER A 255 23.15 -37.12 -0.09
CA SER A 255 22.95 -35.87 0.62
C SER A 255 24.28 -35.31 1.14
N ASP A 256 24.73 -34.20 0.56
CA ASP A 256 25.88 -33.45 1.05
C ASP A 256 25.63 -32.97 2.50
N ALA A 257 26.61 -33.24 3.36
CA ALA A 257 26.51 -33.07 4.81
C ALA A 257 26.28 -31.60 5.22
N GLY A 258 25.25 -31.39 6.06
CA GLY A 258 24.77 -30.09 6.49
C GLY A 258 25.79 -29.28 7.30
N GLY A 259 26.11 -28.08 6.78
CA GLY A 259 26.82 -27.03 7.51
C GLY A 259 25.98 -26.39 8.63
N PRO A 260 26.56 -25.47 9.40
CA PRO A 260 25.86 -24.79 10.49
C PRO A 260 24.59 -24.08 9.99
N LEU A 261 23.50 -24.16 10.77
CA LEU A 261 22.21 -23.55 10.44
C LEU A 261 22.34 -22.02 10.42
N ILE A 262 22.45 -21.44 9.23
CA ILE A 262 22.37 -20.00 9.02
C ILE A 262 20.89 -19.64 8.83
N PRO A 263 20.33 -18.69 9.60
CA PRO A 263 18.98 -18.20 9.39
C PRO A 263 18.83 -17.69 7.95
N LEU A 264 17.89 -18.24 7.20
CA LEU A 264 17.64 -17.81 5.83
C LEU A 264 16.86 -16.49 5.83
N ASP A 265 17.40 -15.47 5.15
CA ASP A 265 16.59 -14.36 4.64
C ASP A 265 15.56 -14.90 3.64
N SER A 266 14.40 -14.26 3.52
CA SER A 266 13.40 -14.55 2.48
C SER A 266 14.04 -14.63 1.08
N SER A 267 15.04 -13.81 0.78
CA SER A 267 15.80 -13.91 -0.47
C SER A 267 16.55 -15.24 -0.61
N MET A 268 17.23 -15.68 0.45
CA MET A 268 17.96 -16.96 0.45
C MET A 268 17.00 -18.16 0.38
N THR A 269 15.83 -18.08 1.02
CA THR A 269 14.81 -19.14 0.89
C THR A 269 14.35 -19.27 -0.55
N PHE A 270 14.09 -18.16 -1.24
CA PHE A 270 13.71 -18.17 -2.64
C PHE A 270 14.80 -18.78 -3.53
N ASP A 271 16.05 -18.32 -3.38
CA ASP A 271 17.17 -18.83 -4.17
C ASP A 271 17.41 -20.33 -3.93
N SER A 272 17.23 -20.81 -2.70
CA SER A 272 17.32 -22.24 -2.39
C SER A 272 16.23 -23.06 -3.10
N LYS A 273 14.99 -22.54 -3.15
CA LYS A 273 13.88 -23.22 -3.86
C LYS A 273 14.06 -23.22 -5.36
N VAL A 274 14.64 -22.15 -5.92
CA VAL A 274 14.96 -22.09 -7.35
C VAL A 274 16.03 -23.13 -7.71
N ARG A 275 17.09 -23.25 -6.88
CA ARG A 275 18.12 -24.27 -7.08
C ARG A 275 17.56 -25.69 -6.97
N GLU A 276 16.73 -25.94 -5.96
CA GLU A 276 16.05 -27.24 -5.77
C GLU A 276 15.20 -27.62 -6.99
N LEU A 277 14.47 -26.67 -7.57
CA LEU A 277 13.72 -26.90 -8.81
C LEU A 277 14.64 -27.24 -9.99
N ASP A 278 15.74 -26.51 -10.17
CA ASP A 278 16.69 -26.75 -11.27
C ASP A 278 17.32 -28.15 -11.16
N GLU A 279 17.76 -28.53 -9.96
CA GLU A 279 18.28 -29.88 -9.65
C GLU A 279 17.26 -30.97 -9.93
N ALA A 280 15.99 -30.77 -9.53
CA ALA A 280 14.91 -31.72 -9.78
C ALA A 280 14.61 -31.90 -11.28
N LEU A 281 14.62 -30.80 -12.05
CA LEU A 281 14.41 -30.83 -13.50
C LEU A 281 15.58 -31.50 -14.22
N ASP A 282 16.82 -31.24 -13.80
CA ASP A 282 18.01 -31.87 -14.35
C ASP A 282 18.04 -33.38 -14.09
N ALA A 283 17.68 -33.81 -12.88
CA ALA A 283 17.54 -35.23 -12.55
C ALA A 283 16.50 -35.91 -13.44
N LEU A 284 15.33 -35.28 -13.59
CA LEU A 284 14.26 -35.77 -14.45
C LEU A 284 14.69 -35.85 -15.93
N ASP A 285 15.37 -34.84 -16.46
CA ASP A 285 15.80 -34.79 -17.86
C ASP A 285 16.86 -35.86 -18.18
N ARG A 286 17.84 -36.04 -17.29
CA ARG A 286 18.84 -37.11 -17.41
C ARG A 286 18.17 -38.48 -17.46
N LEU A 287 17.25 -38.73 -16.54
CA LEU A 287 16.54 -40.01 -16.47
C LEU A 287 15.65 -40.23 -17.70
N LYS A 288 14.92 -39.20 -18.17
CA LYS A 288 14.14 -39.26 -19.41
C LYS A 288 15.03 -39.55 -20.62
N THR A 289 16.21 -38.96 -20.68
CA THR A 289 17.17 -39.16 -21.77
C THR A 289 17.69 -40.59 -21.80
N GLU A 290 18.07 -41.16 -20.66
CA GLU A 290 18.50 -42.56 -20.58
C GLU A 290 17.35 -43.53 -20.88
N ALA A 291 16.16 -43.29 -20.32
CA ALA A 291 14.97 -44.10 -20.60
C ALA A 291 14.63 -44.15 -22.11
N ARG A 292 14.79 -43.04 -22.84
CA ARG A 292 14.55 -42.96 -24.29
C ARG A 292 15.54 -43.76 -25.13
N ARG A 293 16.70 -44.12 -24.59
CA ARG A 293 17.68 -45.00 -25.27
C ARG A 293 17.34 -46.47 -25.12
N LEU A 294 16.50 -46.82 -24.16
CA LEU A 294 16.11 -48.20 -23.87
C LEU A 294 14.96 -48.65 -24.80
N PRO A 295 14.91 -49.94 -25.19
CA PRO A 295 13.91 -50.49 -26.12
C PRO A 295 12.53 -50.66 -25.48
N LEU A 296 11.95 -49.57 -25.00
CA LEU A 296 10.70 -49.53 -24.25
C LEU A 296 9.45 -49.31 -25.13
N ALA A 297 9.62 -48.81 -26.35
CA ALA A 297 8.48 -48.52 -27.22
C ALA A 297 7.85 -49.82 -27.79
N ASN A 298 6.52 -49.79 -28.00
CA ASN A 298 5.81 -50.91 -28.60
C ASN A 298 6.10 -51.00 -30.12
N PRO A 299 6.65 -52.12 -30.62
CA PRO A 299 6.98 -52.27 -32.04
C PRO A 299 5.75 -52.39 -32.96
N ALA A 300 4.59 -52.72 -32.40
CA ALA A 300 3.31 -52.86 -33.12
C ALA A 300 2.16 -52.19 -32.34
N PRO A 301 2.08 -50.84 -32.32
CA PRO A 301 1.06 -50.11 -31.58
C PRO A 301 -0.37 -50.51 -31.99
N GLY A 302 -1.25 -50.67 -31.00
CA GLY A 302 -2.66 -51.06 -31.21
C GLY A 302 -2.87 -52.55 -31.53
N ARG A 303 -1.82 -53.38 -31.47
CA ARG A 303 -1.92 -54.82 -31.78
C ARG A 303 -1.95 -55.66 -30.52
N SER A 304 -2.76 -56.72 -30.57
CA SER A 304 -2.80 -57.70 -29.49
C SER A 304 -1.59 -58.62 -29.56
N VAL A 305 -1.03 -58.90 -28.39
CA VAL A 305 -0.06 -59.96 -28.18
C VAL A 305 -0.80 -61.29 -28.29
N THR A 306 -0.42 -62.12 -29.25
CA THR A 306 -0.94 -63.49 -29.39
C THR A 306 -0.15 -64.49 -28.59
N SER A 307 1.14 -64.25 -28.38
CA SER A 307 1.96 -65.10 -27.52
C SER A 307 3.03 -64.31 -26.79
N PRO A 308 3.10 -64.40 -25.46
CA PRO A 308 4.12 -63.73 -24.67
C PRO A 308 5.47 -64.46 -24.77
N PHE A 309 6.51 -63.80 -24.26
CA PHE A 309 7.80 -64.43 -23.99
C PHE A 309 7.68 -65.47 -22.86
N GLY A 310 8.45 -66.56 -22.94
CA GLY A 310 8.52 -67.58 -21.90
C GLY A 310 8.13 -68.98 -22.35
N VAL A 311 7.91 -69.89 -21.40
CA VAL A 311 7.61 -71.30 -21.71
C VAL A 311 6.17 -71.44 -22.19
N ARG A 312 5.99 -72.01 -23.39
CA ARG A 312 4.68 -72.30 -23.99
C ARG A 312 4.66 -73.71 -24.57
N THR A 313 3.47 -74.23 -24.82
CA THR A 313 3.31 -75.47 -25.58
C THR A 313 3.62 -75.20 -27.05
N ASP A 314 4.59 -75.94 -27.59
CA ASP A 314 4.95 -75.89 -29.00
C ASP A 314 3.76 -76.33 -29.87
N PRO A 315 3.29 -75.52 -30.84
CA PRO A 315 2.13 -75.85 -31.65
C PRO A 315 2.34 -77.06 -32.59
N LEU A 316 3.59 -77.37 -32.93
CA LEU A 316 3.96 -78.44 -33.85
C LEU A 316 4.22 -79.75 -33.10
N LEU A 317 4.88 -79.67 -31.94
CA LEU A 317 5.35 -80.81 -31.18
C LEU A 317 4.53 -81.12 -29.91
N GLY A 318 3.65 -80.21 -29.48
CA GLY A 318 2.79 -80.38 -28.31
C GLY A 318 3.52 -80.42 -26.97
N THR A 319 4.81 -80.07 -26.94
CA THR A 319 5.68 -80.14 -25.76
C THR A 319 6.05 -78.75 -25.26
N ALA A 320 6.51 -78.63 -24.01
CA ALA A 320 6.96 -77.35 -23.47
C ALA A 320 8.21 -76.86 -24.21
N ALA A 321 8.14 -75.67 -24.80
CA ALA A 321 9.22 -75.01 -25.51
C ALA A 321 9.36 -73.55 -25.03
N LEU A 322 10.60 -73.05 -24.99
CA LEU A 322 10.86 -71.65 -24.68
C LEU A 322 10.58 -70.78 -25.90
N HIS A 323 9.64 -69.86 -25.78
CA HIS A 323 9.42 -68.79 -26.73
C HIS A 323 10.36 -67.62 -26.43
N SER A 324 11.40 -67.46 -27.26
CA SER A 324 12.44 -66.45 -27.08
C SER A 324 12.03 -65.04 -27.55
N GLY A 325 10.73 -64.79 -27.78
CA GLY A 325 10.22 -63.54 -28.32
C GLY A 325 8.77 -63.30 -27.93
N MET A 326 8.17 -62.26 -28.51
CA MET A 326 6.76 -61.93 -28.33
C MET A 326 6.09 -61.80 -29.69
N ASP A 327 4.93 -62.45 -29.85
CA ASP A 327 4.20 -62.49 -31.11
C ASP A 327 3.04 -61.49 -31.07
N PHE A 328 2.98 -60.62 -32.08
CA PHE A 328 1.89 -59.68 -32.28
C PHE A 328 1.06 -60.10 -33.49
N ARG A 329 -0.27 -60.10 -33.36
CA ARG A 329 -1.14 -60.34 -34.50
C ARG A 329 -1.20 -59.09 -35.37
N ALA A 330 -0.74 -59.17 -36.62
CA ALA A 330 -0.79 -58.09 -37.61
C ALA A 330 -1.09 -58.60 -39.03
N PRO A 331 -1.81 -57.84 -39.89
CA PRO A 331 -1.89 -58.10 -41.32
C PRO A 331 -0.53 -58.01 -41.98
N THR A 332 -0.36 -58.79 -43.04
CA THR A 332 0.80 -58.71 -43.93
C THR A 332 0.96 -57.29 -44.47
N GLY A 333 2.19 -56.76 -44.43
CA GLY A 333 2.52 -55.42 -44.92
C GLY A 333 2.39 -54.30 -43.89
N MET A 334 1.95 -54.59 -42.65
CA MET A 334 1.98 -53.60 -41.58
C MET A 334 3.43 -53.21 -41.23
N PRO A 335 3.76 -51.90 -41.12
CA PRO A 335 5.08 -51.48 -40.69
C PRO A 335 5.41 -51.93 -39.26
N ALA A 336 6.55 -52.59 -39.07
CA ALA A 336 7.14 -52.82 -37.77
C ALA A 336 7.97 -51.60 -37.37
N LYS A 337 7.75 -51.08 -36.15
CA LYS A 337 8.48 -49.91 -35.64
C LYS A 337 9.65 -50.35 -34.78
N VAL A 338 10.73 -49.56 -34.80
CA VAL A 338 11.85 -49.73 -33.88
C VAL A 338 11.41 -49.36 -32.46
N THR A 339 11.92 -50.09 -31.47
CA THR A 339 11.57 -49.91 -30.05
C THR A 339 12.49 -48.91 -29.33
N ALA A 340 13.65 -48.62 -29.91
CA ALA A 340 14.63 -47.62 -29.47
C ALA A 340 15.53 -47.17 -30.64
N PRO A 341 16.24 -46.03 -30.50
CA PRO A 341 17.33 -45.67 -31.39
C PRO A 341 18.41 -46.76 -31.43
N GLY A 342 18.98 -47.02 -32.62
CA GLY A 342 20.02 -48.03 -32.79
C GLY A 342 20.52 -48.12 -34.23
N VAL A 343 21.41 -49.07 -34.49
CA VAL A 343 21.99 -49.32 -35.82
C VAL A 343 21.63 -50.73 -36.26
N VAL A 344 21.14 -50.86 -37.50
CA VAL A 344 20.83 -52.17 -38.09
C VAL A 344 22.13 -52.92 -38.38
N VAL A 345 22.36 -54.03 -37.67
CA VAL A 345 23.55 -54.89 -37.87
C VAL A 345 23.33 -56.01 -38.89
N LYS A 346 22.08 -56.40 -39.16
CA LYS A 346 21.70 -57.44 -40.11
C LYS A 346 20.29 -57.18 -40.64
N ALA A 347 20.08 -57.38 -41.95
CA ALA A 347 18.76 -57.35 -42.59
C ALA A 347 18.71 -58.37 -43.74
N GLY A 348 17.65 -59.17 -43.83
CA GLY A 348 17.48 -60.20 -44.85
C GLY A 348 16.97 -61.53 -44.30
N TRP A 349 16.80 -62.51 -45.19
CA TRP A 349 16.27 -63.83 -44.85
C TRP A 349 17.10 -64.56 -43.79
N ASN A 350 16.42 -65.16 -42.80
CA ASN A 350 17.03 -65.87 -41.67
C ASN A 350 16.33 -67.21 -41.36
N GLY A 351 16.29 -68.11 -42.34
CA GLY A 351 15.72 -69.45 -42.19
C GLY A 351 14.25 -69.43 -41.76
N GLY A 352 13.92 -70.17 -40.70
CA GLY A 352 12.56 -70.27 -40.16
C GLY A 352 11.97 -68.97 -39.59
N TYR A 353 12.79 -67.93 -39.38
CA TYR A 353 12.33 -66.61 -38.90
C TYR A 353 11.77 -65.71 -40.02
N GLY A 354 11.92 -66.09 -41.29
CA GLY A 354 11.48 -65.25 -42.41
C GLY A 354 12.51 -64.17 -42.76
N ARG A 355 12.05 -62.97 -43.14
CA ARG A 355 12.85 -61.88 -43.72
C ARG A 355 12.88 -60.64 -42.84
#